data_AF-A0AA35NJ53-F1
#
_entry.id   AF-A0AA35NJ53-F1
#
_cell.length_a   1.000
_cell.length_b   1.000
_cell.length_c   1.000
_cell.angle_alpha   90.00
_cell.angle_beta   90.00
_cell.angle_gamma   90.00
#
_symmetry.space_group_name_H-M   'P 1'
#
loop_
_entity.id
_entity.type
_entity.pdbx_description
1 polymer ?
#
loop_
_entity_poly.entity_id
_entity_poly.type
_entity_poly.pdbx_seq_one_letter_code
_entity_poly.pdbx_strand_id
1 'polypeptide(L)' 'MRKNTLDMVTVGIVCLVGIYTGTKFFEPIVIDRLRKDGNLRSDVPIPEYDRDGNLMVPPRPTPPAPPPPTPPQQ' A
#
# COMPACT_ATOMS: atom_id res chain seq x y z
N MET A 1 20.11 -38.70 13.10
CA MET A 1 19.10 -38.03 12.23
C MET A 1 19.43 -36.54 12.01
N ARG A 2 20.59 -36.18 11.43
CA ARG A 2 20.99 -34.76 11.25
C ARG A 2 20.75 -34.18 9.84
N LYS A 3 20.42 -35.01 8.84
CA LYS A 3 20.27 -34.58 7.43
C LYS A 3 18.97 -33.80 7.15
N ASN A 4 17.88 -34.14 7.84
CA ASN A 4 16.54 -33.66 7.52
C ASN A 4 16.30 -32.20 7.96
N THR A 5 16.98 -31.74 9.02
CA THR A 5 16.80 -30.39 9.57
C THR A 5 17.42 -29.33 8.67
N LEU A 6 18.58 -29.61 8.08
CA LEU A 6 19.27 -28.67 7.18
C LEU A 6 18.52 -28.51 5.84
N ASP A 7 17.91 -29.59 5.35
CA ASP A 7 17.01 -29.56 4.18
C ASP A 7 15.77 -28.70 4.43
N MET A 8 15.11 -28.87 5.58
CA MET A 8 13.92 -28.07 5.93
C MET A 8 14.24 -26.58 6.09
N VAL A 9 15.40 -26.25 6.66
CA VAL A 9 15.86 -24.85 6.75
C VAL A 9 16.12 -24.28 5.35
N THR A 10 16.73 -25.05 4.47
CA THR A 10 17.01 -24.61 3.09
C THR A 10 15.72 -24.35 2.32
N VAL A 11 14.73 -25.26 2.42
CA VAL A 11 13.41 -25.07 1.82
C VAL A 11 12.73 -23.82 2.37
N GLY A 12 12.76 -23.62 3.69
CA GLY A 12 12.18 -22.42 4.32
C GLY A 12 12.81 -21.12 3.81
N ILE A 13 14.13 -21.07 3.68
CA ILE A 13 14.85 -19.90 3.15
C ILE A 13 14.47 -19.65 1.70
N VAL A 14 14.46 -20.69 0.85
CA VAL A 14 14.10 -20.57 -0.56
C VAL A 14 12.66 -20.08 -0.72
N CYS A 15 11.72 -20.57 0.09
CA CYS A 15 10.34 -20.09 0.08
C CYS A 15 10.25 -18.61 0.47
N LEU A 16 10.92 -18.18 1.55
CA LEU A 16 10.92 -16.78 1.98
C LEU A 16 11.50 -15.84 0.93
N VAL A 17 12.66 -16.21 0.35
CA VAL A 17 13.31 -15.43 -0.71
C VAL A 17 12.43 -15.39 -1.96
N GLY A 18 11.83 -16.51 -2.33
CA GLY A 18 10.92 -16.59 -3.47
C GLY A 18 9.69 -15.70 -3.31
N ILE A 19 9.04 -15.73 -2.14
CA ILE A 19 7.89 -14.87 -1.83
C ILE A 19 8.30 -13.40 -1.87
N TYR A 20 9.37 -13.02 -1.16
CA TYR A 20 9.83 -11.63 -1.11
C TYR A 20 10.20 -11.07 -2.49
N THR A 21 10.90 -11.87 -3.28
CA THR A 21 11.30 -11.47 -4.64
C THR A 21 10.10 -11.39 -5.57
N GLY A 22 9.17 -12.35 -5.47
CA GLY A 22 7.93 -12.35 -6.23
C GLY A 22 7.08 -11.12 -5.94
N THR A 23 6.81 -10.80 -4.67
CA THR A 23 5.99 -9.64 -4.31
C THR A 23 6.60 -8.33 -4.82
N LYS A 24 7.91 -8.14 -4.63
CA LYS A 24 8.63 -6.94 -5.13
C LYS A 24 8.65 -6.83 -6.66
N PHE A 25 8.68 -7.95 -7.37
CA PHE A 25 8.65 -7.96 -8.84
C PHE A 25 7.26 -7.65 -9.39
N PHE A 26 6.21 -8.23 -8.79
CA PHE A 26 4.84 -8.07 -9.28
C PHE A 26 4.19 -6.76 -8.83
N GLU A 27 4.59 -6.18 -7.70
CA GLU A 27 4.09 -4.91 -7.18
C GLU A 27 4.04 -3.77 -8.24
N PRO A 28 5.14 -3.40 -8.93
CA PRO A 28 5.09 -2.34 -9.93
C PRO A 28 4.17 -2.67 -11.11
N ILE A 29 4.15 -3.94 -11.54
CA ILE A 29 3.34 -4.40 -12.69
C ILE A 29 1.85 -4.28 -12.37
N VAL A 30 1.44 -4.70 -11.18
CA VAL A 30 0.04 -4.65 -10.76
C VAL A 30 -0.41 -3.21 -10.56
N ILE A 31 0.42 -2.36 -9.92
CA ILE A 31 0.11 -0.95 -9.72
C ILE A 31 -0.02 -0.21 -11.06
N ASP A 32 0.91 -0.41 -11.99
CA ASP A 32 0.86 0.20 -13.31
C ASP A 32 -0.38 -0.22 -14.10
N ARG A 33 -0.79 -1.48 -13.96
CA ARG A 33 -1.98 -1.98 -14.65
C ARG A 33 -3.27 -1.43 -14.05
N LEU A 34 -3.40 -1.44 -12.72
CA LEU A 34 -4.52 -0.81 -12.03
C LEU A 34 -4.64 0.68 -12.38
N ARG A 35 -3.49 1.39 -12.49
CA ARG A 35 -3.44 2.80 -12.91
C ARG A 35 -3.95 2.99 -14.33
N LYS A 36 -3.49 2.16 -15.29
CA LYS A 36 -3.91 2.22 -16.69
C LYS A 36 -5.37 1.88 -16.89
N ASP A 37 -5.89 0.91 -16.13
CA ASP A 37 -7.26 0.43 -16.24
C ASP A 37 -8.27 1.39 -15.56
N GLY A 38 -7.81 2.50 -14.97
CA GLY A 38 -8.68 3.46 -14.26
C GLY A 38 -9.31 2.93 -12.98
N ASN A 39 -8.98 1.70 -12.59
CA ASN A 39 -9.44 1.04 -11.36
C ASN A 39 -8.59 1.42 -10.15
N LEU A 40 -7.47 2.12 -10.36
CA LEU A 40 -6.71 2.71 -9.27
C LEU A 40 -7.41 3.99 -8.82
N ARG A 41 -8.09 3.87 -7.69
CA ARG A 41 -8.79 4.96 -7.01
C ARG A 41 -7.83 6.13 -6.79
N SER A 42 -8.00 7.21 -7.57
CA SER A 42 -7.09 8.36 -7.65
C SER A 42 -7.57 9.56 -6.81
N ASP A 43 -8.82 9.52 -6.37
CA ASP A 43 -9.50 10.48 -5.49
C ASP A 43 -9.08 10.35 -4.02
N VAL A 44 -8.43 9.25 -3.66
CA VAL A 44 -7.91 9.02 -2.31
C VAL A 44 -6.41 9.23 -2.34
N PRO A 45 -5.86 10.17 -1.56
CA PRO A 45 -4.42 10.32 -1.45
C PRO A 45 -3.82 9.01 -0.94
N ILE A 46 -2.85 8.47 -1.69
CA ILE A 46 -2.12 7.27 -1.28
C ILE A 46 -1.27 7.67 -0.06
N PRO A 47 -1.41 6.99 1.09
CA PRO A 47 -0.58 7.30 2.24
C PRO A 47 0.88 6.98 1.91
N GLU A 48 1.75 7.96 2.08
CA GLU A 48 3.19 7.74 1.93
C GLU A 48 3.72 7.09 3.21
N TYR A 49 4.61 6.11 3.07
CA TYR A 49 5.22 5.41 4.20
C TYR A 49 6.73 5.61 4.19
N ASP A 50 7.30 5.79 5.37
CA ASP A 50 8.75 5.84 5.54
C ASP A 50 9.38 4.44 5.40
N ARG A 51 10.73 4.40 5.45
CA ARG A 51 11.49 3.15 5.34
C ARG A 51 11.22 2.18 6.49
N ASP A 52 10.68 2.69 7.59
CA ASP A 52 10.35 1.95 8.80
C ASP A 52 8.87 1.50 8.81
N GLY A 53 8.11 1.83 7.76
CA GLY A 53 6.70 1.46 7.59
C GLY A 53 5.73 2.35 8.34
N ASN A 54 6.16 3.51 8.84
CA ASN A 54 5.26 4.50 9.45
C ASN A 54 4.65 5.40 8.39
N LEU A 55 3.41 5.80 8.61
CA LEU A 55 2.72 6.78 7.78
C LEU A 55 3.45 8.13 7.85
N MET A 56 3.99 8.58 6.72
CA MET A 56 4.39 9.96 6.48
C MET A 56 3.10 10.78 6.31
N VAL A 57 2.46 11.14 7.41
CA VAL A 57 1.18 11.87 7.47
C VAL A 57 1.14 13.05 6.48
N PRO A 58 0.19 13.10 5.53
CA PRO A 58 -0.36 14.36 5.05
C PRO A 58 -1.62 14.70 5.86
N PRO A 59 -1.92 15.99 6.09
CA PRO A 59 -3.07 16.41 6.88
C PRO A 59 -4.37 15.83 6.31
N ARG A 60 -5.27 15.37 7.18
CA ARG A 60 -6.67 15.11 6.82
C ARG A 60 -7.19 16.36 6.07
N PRO A 61 -7.67 16.27 4.82
CA PRO A 61 -8.43 17.37 4.25
C PRO A 61 -9.70 17.46 5.09
N THR A 62 -9.74 18.41 6.02
CA THR A 62 -10.98 18.75 6.73
C THR A 62 -12.01 19.08 5.65
N PRO A 63 -13.22 18.50 5.69
CA PRO A 63 -14.29 18.94 4.82
C PRO A 63 -14.39 20.47 4.89
N PRO A 64 -14.54 21.18 3.76
CA PRO A 64 -14.80 22.62 3.82
C PRO A 64 -16.00 22.82 4.76
N ALA A 65 -15.84 23.73 5.72
CA ALA A 65 -16.89 24.03 6.69
C ALA A 65 -18.21 24.27 5.95
N PRO A 66 -19.35 23.76 6.45
CA PRO A 66 -20.63 24.00 5.80
C PRO A 66 -20.80 25.52 5.58
N PRO A 67 -21.30 25.94 4.41
CA PRO A 67 -21.49 27.35 4.12
C PRO A 67 -22.35 27.98 5.23
N PRO A 68 -22.06 29.21 5.67
CA PRO A 68 -22.87 29.88 6.67
C PRO A 68 -24.34 29.90 6.20
N PRO A 69 -25.30 29.74 7.13
CA PRO A 69 -26.71 29.74 6.77
C PRO A 69 -27.03 31.02 6.02
N THR A 70 -27.63 30.88 4.83
CA THR A 70 -28.04 32.02 4.00
C THR A 70 -28.90 32.95 4.85
N PRO A 71 -28.59 34.27 4.90
CA PRO A 71 -29.44 35.24 5.58
C PRO A 71 -30.88 35.10 5.07
N PRO A 72 -31.90 35.24 5.93
CA PRO A 72 -33.29 35.28 5.48
C PRO A 72 -33.40 36.33 4.38
N GLN A 73 -33.79 35.93 3.17
CA GLN A 73 -34.15 36.86 2.12
C GLN A 73 -35.37 37.64 2.65
N GLN A 74 -35.14 38.91 3.02
CA GLN A 74 -36.18 39.86 3.42
C GLN A 74 -36.91 40.39 2.20
#